data_AF-A0AA39IWG5-F1
#
_entry.id   AF-A0AA39IWG5-F1
#
_cell.length_a   1.000
_cell.length_b   1.000
_cell.length_c   1.000
_cell.angle_alpha   90.00
_cell.angle_beta   90.00
_cell.angle_gamma   90.00
#
_symmetry.space_group_name_H-M   'P 1'
#
loop_
_entity.id
_entity.type
_entity.pdbx_description
1 polymer ?
#
loop_
_entity_poly.entity_id
_entity_poly.type
_entity_poly.pdbx_seq_one_letter_code
_entity_poly.pdbx_strand_id
1 'polypeptide(L)'
;MIGMQATAVLQNIYVSQSQLQLQSAEEKGTKKRGGIMGDGMPKMMTGDDFFNVVTAHEKAAEEAKKEKARRALLRNKKATAMVRWTREDKQRVERNNKKCECFHQAVLAWQNAKKNGHSTHKNKPKLADFGEIEKPFPKYTQAELEALSTDDEDSEEEEEEEEISVDDGESD
;
A
#
# COMPACT_ATOMS: atom_id res chain seq x y z
N MET A 1 31.82 23.11 35.74
CA MET A 1 32.22 22.79 34.35
C MET A 1 31.22 21.92 33.58
N ILE A 2 30.32 21.17 34.22
CA ILE A 2 29.37 20.26 33.53
C ILE A 2 28.27 21.00 32.73
N GLY A 3 27.78 22.14 33.21
CA GLY A 3 26.71 22.88 32.53
C GLY A 3 27.10 23.43 31.16
N MET A 4 28.36 23.80 30.95
CA MET A 4 28.84 24.38 29.69
C MET A 4 28.99 23.33 28.59
N GLN A 5 29.35 22.09 28.96
CA GLN A 5 29.38 20.96 28.03
C GLN A 5 27.95 20.56 27.62
N ALA A 6 27.01 20.56 28.56
CA ALA A 6 25.61 20.26 28.27
C ALA A 6 24.99 21.27 27.28
N THR A 7 25.26 22.57 27.44
CA THR A 7 24.77 23.59 26.50
C THR A 7 25.36 23.45 25.11
N ALA A 8 26.65 23.11 25.00
CA ALA A 8 27.30 22.91 23.71
C ALA A 8 26.73 21.69 22.95
N VAL A 9 26.43 20.60 23.67
CA VAL A 9 25.78 19.42 23.08
C VAL A 9 24.37 19.76 22.56
N LEU A 10 23.58 20.49 23.35
CA LEU A 10 22.23 20.90 22.95
C LEU A 10 22.25 21.82 21.73
N GLN A 11 23.18 22.77 21.67
CA GLN A 11 23.34 23.66 20.52
C GLN A 11 23.73 22.89 19.25
N ASN A 12 24.67 21.93 19.35
CA ASN A 12 25.05 21.10 18.21
C ASN A 12 23.88 20.25 17.70
N ILE A 13 23.09 19.66 18.61
CA ILE A 13 21.88 18.91 18.23
C ILE A 13 20.87 19.83 17.54
N TYR A 14 20.64 21.03 18.07
CA TYR A 14 19.71 21.98 17.47
C TYR A 14 20.17 22.43 16.06
N VAL A 15 21.45 22.80 15.90
CA VAL A 15 22.01 23.26 14.62
C VAL A 15 21.96 22.14 13.58
N SER A 16 22.34 20.91 13.95
CA SER A 16 22.26 19.76 13.03
C SER A 16 20.83 19.47 12.56
N GLN A 17 19.84 19.53 13.46
CA GLN A 17 18.44 19.35 13.08
C GLN A 17 17.94 20.48 12.16
N SER A 18 18.31 21.73 12.45
CA SER A 18 17.96 22.88 11.61
C SER A 18 18.57 22.77 10.21
N GLN A 19 19.83 22.36 10.10
CA GLN A 19 20.50 22.15 8.81
C GLN A 19 19.85 21.02 8.00
N LEU A 20 19.50 19.91 8.64
CA LEU A 20 18.79 18.80 7.99
C LEU A 20 17.41 19.23 7.46
N GLN A 21 16.68 20.05 8.22
CA GLN A 21 15.39 20.59 7.78
C GLN A 21 15.54 21.56 6.60
N LEU A 22 16.54 22.45 6.64
CA LEU A 22 16.85 23.36 5.54
C LEU A 22 17.26 22.61 4.27
N GLN A 23 18.17 21.64 4.38
CA GLN A 23 18.56 20.79 3.25
C GLN A 23 17.35 20.05 2.66
N SER A 24 16.49 19.48 3.52
CA SER A 24 15.27 18.82 3.04
C SER A 24 14.31 19.77 2.34
N ALA A 25 14.23 21.03 2.80
CA ALA A 25 13.39 22.05 2.19
C ALA A 25 13.97 22.55 0.86
N GLU A 26 15.29 22.75 0.77
CA GLU A 26 15.98 23.16 -0.45
C GLU A 26 15.93 22.07 -1.54
N GLU A 27 16.13 20.80 -1.18
CA GLU A 27 15.98 19.66 -2.10
C GLU A 27 14.55 19.50 -2.64
N LYS A 28 13.55 19.92 -1.85
CA LYS A 28 12.14 19.90 -2.25
C LYS A 28 11.75 21.15 -3.04
N GLY A 29 12.31 22.32 -2.71
CA GLY A 29 12.00 23.61 -3.32
C GLY A 29 12.66 23.86 -4.69
N THR A 30 13.78 23.19 -4.97
CA THR A 30 14.48 23.27 -6.27
C THR A 30 13.77 22.49 -7.39
N LYS A 31 12.85 21.60 -7.07
CA LYS A 31 12.01 20.91 -8.06
C LYS A 31 10.77 21.76 -8.37
N LYS A 32 10.94 22.88 -9.05
CA LYS A 32 9.82 23.58 -9.69
C LYS A 32 9.29 22.69 -10.82
N ARG A 33 8.38 21.79 -10.46
CA ARG A 33 7.66 20.91 -11.38
C ARG A 33 6.75 21.76 -12.24
N GLY A 34 7.06 21.86 -13.53
CA GLY A 34 6.08 22.33 -14.53
C GLY A 34 6.63 23.20 -15.65
N GLY A 35 7.86 23.73 -15.52
CA GLY A 35 8.48 24.50 -16.60
C GLY A 35 9.28 23.59 -17.54
N ILE A 36 9.24 23.90 -18.85
CA ILE A 36 10.06 23.25 -19.89
C ILE A 36 11.55 23.19 -19.50
N MET A 37 12.05 24.19 -18.76
CA MET A 37 13.47 24.29 -18.38
C MET A 37 13.83 23.72 -17.00
N GLY A 38 12.88 23.34 -16.16
CA GLY A 38 13.11 22.67 -14.86
C GLY A 38 13.89 23.47 -13.79
N ASP A 39 14.79 24.36 -14.18
CA ASP A 39 15.60 25.25 -13.35
C ASP A 39 14.85 26.52 -12.92
N GLY A 40 13.75 26.83 -13.60
CA GLY A 40 12.92 28.00 -13.35
C GLY A 40 13.57 29.32 -13.76
N MET A 41 14.64 29.28 -14.56
CA MET A 41 15.30 30.49 -15.08
C MET A 41 14.90 30.74 -16.54
N PRO A 42 14.56 31.98 -16.92
CA PRO A 42 14.28 32.32 -18.30
C PRO A 42 15.58 32.19 -19.13
N LYS A 43 15.53 31.44 -20.23
CA LYS A 43 16.65 31.26 -21.15
C LYS A 43 16.25 31.75 -22.53
N MET A 44 17.10 32.57 -23.15
CA MET A 44 16.92 32.97 -24.54
C MET A 44 17.33 31.82 -25.45
N MET A 45 16.43 31.37 -26.31
CA MET A 45 16.67 30.27 -27.25
C MET A 45 16.35 30.72 -28.67
N THR A 46 17.03 30.08 -29.63
CA THR A 46 16.67 30.18 -31.05
C THR A 46 15.37 29.40 -31.29
N GLY A 47 14.57 29.79 -32.29
CA GLY A 47 13.26 29.18 -32.56
C GLY A 47 13.31 27.65 -32.72
N ASP A 48 14.33 27.14 -33.41
CA ASP A 48 14.51 25.69 -33.61
C ASP A 48 14.83 24.96 -32.30
N ASP A 49 15.69 25.55 -31.46
CA ASP A 49 16.02 24.98 -30.16
C ASP A 49 14.80 24.95 -29.24
N PHE A 50 13.98 26.00 -29.26
CA PHE A 50 12.73 26.03 -28.50
C PHE A 50 11.76 24.93 -28.95
N PHE A 51 11.57 24.77 -30.27
CA PHE A 51 10.69 23.73 -30.82
C PHE A 51 11.13 22.31 -30.40
N ASN A 52 12.43 22.03 -30.50
CA ASN A 52 12.98 20.73 -30.09
C ASN A 52 12.78 20.45 -28.59
N VAL A 53 12.92 21.46 -27.74
CA VAL A 53 12.73 21.28 -26.29
C VAL A 53 11.24 21.10 -25.94
N VAL A 54 10.33 21.86 -26.57
CA VAL A 54 8.88 21.70 -26.37
C VAL A 54 8.42 20.30 -26.77
N THR A 55 8.78 19.84 -27.97
CA THR A 55 8.39 18.51 -28.46
C THR A 55 8.94 17.38 -27.60
N ALA A 56 10.19 17.48 -27.13
CA ALA A 56 10.75 16.52 -26.18
C ALA A 56 10.02 16.52 -24.83
N HIS A 57 9.66 17.71 -24.31
CA HIS A 57 8.92 17.85 -23.07
C HIS A 57 7.50 17.27 -23.16
N GLU A 58 6.77 17.54 -24.25
CA GLU A 58 5.44 16.99 -24.49
C GLU A 58 5.47 15.46 -24.60
N LYS A 59 6.43 14.91 -25.37
CA LYS A 59 6.60 13.46 -25.48
C LYS A 59 6.89 12.82 -24.12
N ALA A 60 7.79 13.43 -23.33
CA ALA A 60 8.09 12.95 -21.99
C ALA A 60 6.88 13.05 -21.04
N ALA A 61 6.06 14.10 -21.17
CA ALA A 61 4.83 14.25 -20.40
C ALA A 61 3.80 13.17 -20.75
N GLU A 62 3.62 12.86 -22.04
CA GLU A 62 2.73 11.78 -22.50
C GLU A 62 3.20 10.41 -22.03
N GLU A 63 4.50 10.10 -22.15
CA GLU A 63 5.08 8.86 -21.61
C GLU A 63 4.90 8.76 -20.09
N ALA A 64 5.07 9.87 -19.36
CA ALA A 64 4.85 9.92 -17.92
C ALA A 64 3.38 9.71 -17.53
N LYS A 65 2.42 10.24 -18.32
CA LYS A 65 0.98 9.97 -18.13
C LYS A 65 0.67 8.49 -18.34
N LYS A 66 1.16 7.89 -19.43
CA LYS A 66 0.97 6.45 -19.73
C LYS A 66 1.54 5.56 -18.63
N GLU A 67 2.75 5.84 -18.17
CA GLU A 67 3.36 5.07 -17.06
C GLU A 67 2.60 5.28 -15.74
N LYS A 68 2.08 6.49 -15.47
CA LYS A 68 1.23 6.74 -14.30
C LYS A 68 -0.08 5.95 -14.37
N ALA A 69 -0.72 5.89 -15.53
CA ALA A 69 -1.93 5.10 -15.78
C ALA A 69 -1.66 3.60 -15.59
N ARG A 70 -0.59 3.07 -16.20
CA ARG A 70 -0.16 1.68 -16.02
C ARG A 70 0.07 1.34 -14.54
N ARG A 71 0.73 2.23 -13.80
CA ARG A 71 0.95 2.07 -12.36
C ARG A 71 -0.35 2.11 -11.56
N ALA A 72 -1.30 2.96 -11.93
CA ALA A 72 -2.61 3.01 -11.28
C ALA A 72 -3.39 1.71 -11.49
N LEU A 73 -3.43 1.20 -12.72
CA LEU A 73 -4.07 -0.07 -13.06
C LEU A 73 -3.47 -1.23 -12.26
N LEU A 74 -2.13 -1.33 -12.19
CA LEU A 74 -1.45 -2.36 -11.38
C LEU A 74 -1.78 -2.26 -9.89
N ARG A 75 -1.89 -1.04 -9.34
CA ARG A 75 -2.31 -0.83 -7.95
C ARG A 75 -3.74 -1.31 -7.72
N ASN A 76 -4.66 -1.00 -8.64
CA ASN A 76 -6.06 -1.41 -8.53
C ASN A 76 -6.18 -2.94 -8.59
N LYS A 77 -5.52 -3.60 -9.55
CA LYS A 77 -5.48 -5.07 -9.65
C LYS A 77 -4.91 -5.72 -8.38
N LYS A 78 -3.82 -5.17 -7.85
CA LYS A 78 -3.25 -5.64 -6.58
C LYS A 78 -4.23 -5.47 -5.42
N ALA A 79 -4.93 -4.34 -5.35
CA ALA A 79 -5.90 -4.07 -4.31
C ALA A 79 -7.07 -5.08 -4.36
N THR A 80 -7.65 -5.32 -5.55
CA THR A 80 -8.76 -6.28 -5.71
C THR A 80 -8.35 -7.70 -5.38
N ALA A 81 -7.16 -8.14 -5.83
CA ALA A 81 -6.60 -9.45 -5.50
C ALA A 81 -6.37 -9.60 -3.99
N MET A 82 -5.84 -8.57 -3.33
CA MET A 82 -5.65 -8.56 -1.87
C MET A 82 -6.97 -8.62 -1.10
N VAL A 83 -8.03 -7.95 -1.57
CA VAL A 83 -9.36 -8.06 -0.96
C VAL A 83 -9.89 -9.49 -1.02
N ARG A 84 -9.75 -10.16 -2.17
CA ARG A 84 -10.15 -11.58 -2.31
C ARG A 84 -9.34 -12.49 -1.38
N TRP A 85 -8.01 -12.36 -1.40
CA TRP A 85 -7.11 -13.14 -0.54
C TRP A 85 -7.40 -12.95 0.95
N THR A 86 -7.61 -11.70 1.41
CA THR A 86 -7.90 -11.43 2.82
C THR A 86 -9.23 -12.03 3.26
N ARG A 87 -10.25 -12.07 2.41
CA ARG A 87 -11.53 -12.72 2.70
C ARG A 87 -11.36 -14.23 2.87
N GLU A 88 -10.64 -14.87 1.96
CA GLU A 88 -10.40 -16.32 2.00
C GLU A 88 -9.52 -16.71 3.19
N ASP A 89 -8.49 -15.93 3.50
CA ASP A 89 -7.62 -16.20 4.65
C ASP A 89 -8.39 -16.03 5.98
N LYS A 90 -9.28 -15.04 6.09
CA LYS A 90 -10.18 -14.93 7.25
C LYS A 90 -11.03 -16.19 7.45
N GLN A 91 -11.67 -16.69 6.40
CA GLN A 91 -12.48 -17.91 6.47
C GLN A 91 -11.63 -19.15 6.85
N ARG A 92 -10.41 -19.24 6.34
CA ARG A 92 -9.45 -20.30 6.74
C ARG A 92 -9.11 -20.20 8.23
N VAL A 93 -8.77 -19.00 8.71
CA VAL A 93 -8.44 -18.76 10.11
C VAL A 93 -9.63 -19.12 11.01
N GLU A 94 -10.86 -18.74 10.65
CA GLU A 94 -12.06 -19.09 11.41
C GLU A 94 -12.26 -20.61 11.50
N ARG A 95 -12.08 -21.35 10.39
CA ARG A 95 -12.18 -22.82 10.39
C ARG A 95 -11.11 -23.45 11.28
N ASN A 96 -9.88 -22.95 11.21
CA ASN A 96 -8.79 -23.42 12.06
C ASN A 96 -9.03 -23.10 13.54
N ASN A 97 -9.56 -21.92 13.86
CA ASN A 97 -9.91 -21.54 15.21
C ASN A 97 -10.96 -22.48 15.81
N LYS A 98 -12.01 -22.83 15.06
CA LYS A 98 -13.02 -23.81 15.50
C LYS A 98 -12.39 -25.18 15.81
N LYS A 99 -11.49 -25.67 14.97
CA LYS A 99 -10.76 -26.93 15.22
C LYS A 99 -9.92 -26.83 16.50
N CYS A 100 -9.20 -25.72 16.66
CA CYS A 100 -8.42 -25.44 17.87
C CYS A 100 -9.30 -25.38 19.12
N GLU A 101 -10.46 -24.71 19.07
CA GLU A 101 -11.40 -24.62 20.19
C GLU A 101 -11.91 -25.99 20.62
N CYS A 102 -12.34 -26.83 19.67
CA CYS A 102 -12.76 -28.21 19.95
C CYS A 102 -11.62 -29.01 20.60
N PHE A 103 -10.40 -28.87 20.10
CA PHE A 103 -9.23 -29.51 20.70
C PHE A 103 -8.98 -29.02 22.14
N HIS A 104 -9.05 -27.72 22.40
CA HIS A 104 -8.87 -27.16 23.74
C HIS A 104 -9.95 -27.67 24.70
N GLN A 105 -11.22 -27.72 24.27
CA GLN A 105 -12.31 -28.26 25.05
C GLN A 105 -12.10 -29.74 25.39
N ALA A 106 -11.68 -30.55 24.41
CA ALA A 106 -11.40 -31.96 24.63
C ALA A 106 -10.21 -32.17 25.59
N VAL A 107 -9.15 -31.36 25.47
CA VAL A 107 -8.00 -31.38 26.39
C VAL A 107 -8.43 -31.00 27.81
N LEU A 108 -9.27 -29.97 27.97
CA LEU A 108 -9.80 -29.56 29.26
C LEU A 108 -10.67 -30.66 29.89
N ALA A 109 -11.57 -31.27 29.10
CA ALA A 109 -12.40 -32.40 29.55
C ALA A 109 -11.53 -33.58 30.00
N TRP A 110 -10.49 -33.92 29.23
CA TRP A 110 -9.53 -34.97 29.59
C TRP A 110 -8.78 -34.65 30.88
N GLN A 111 -8.30 -33.41 31.05
CA GLN A 111 -7.62 -32.99 32.29
C GLN A 111 -8.54 -33.10 33.51
N ASN A 112 -9.80 -32.68 33.39
CA ASN A 112 -10.78 -32.77 34.46
C ASN A 112 -11.12 -34.22 34.80
N ALA A 113 -11.35 -35.07 33.80
CA ALA A 113 -11.61 -36.50 34.02
C ALA A 113 -10.41 -37.21 34.68
N LYS A 114 -9.17 -36.81 34.32
CA LYS A 114 -7.95 -37.31 34.94
C LYS A 114 -7.82 -36.93 36.41
N LYS A 115 -8.17 -35.69 36.78
CA LYS A 115 -8.18 -35.23 38.18
C LYS A 115 -9.24 -35.97 39.01
N ASN A 116 -10.41 -36.21 38.43
CA ASN A 116 -11.55 -36.82 39.11
C ASN A 116 -11.50 -38.36 39.16
N GLY A 117 -10.42 -39.00 38.69
CA GLY A 117 -10.29 -40.47 38.68
C GLY A 117 -11.21 -41.21 37.69
N HIS A 118 -12.00 -40.47 36.89
CA HIS A 118 -12.97 -41.00 35.91
C HIS A 118 -12.44 -40.97 34.47
N SER A 119 -11.12 -40.93 34.29
CA SER A 119 -10.54 -40.88 32.95
C SER A 119 -10.74 -42.23 32.24
N THR A 120 -11.65 -42.25 31.27
CA THR A 120 -11.88 -43.39 30.39
C THR A 120 -10.75 -43.59 29.37
N HIS A 121 -9.98 -42.53 29.06
CA HIS A 121 -8.89 -42.55 28.09
C HIS A 121 -7.53 -42.25 28.73
N LYS A 122 -6.60 -43.22 28.63
CA LYS A 122 -5.23 -43.10 29.16
C LYS A 122 -4.40 -42.00 28.48
N ASN A 123 -4.70 -41.71 27.21
CA ASN A 123 -3.90 -40.80 26.37
C ASN A 123 -4.57 -39.42 26.25
N LYS A 124 -3.74 -38.37 26.23
CA LYS A 124 -4.18 -37.00 25.96
C LYS A 124 -4.68 -36.90 24.50
N PRO A 125 -5.80 -36.20 24.23
CA PRO A 125 -6.24 -35.91 22.88
C PRO A 125 -5.12 -35.24 22.07
N LYS A 126 -5.00 -35.55 20.78
CA LYS A 126 -4.04 -34.91 19.87
C LYS A 126 -4.80 -34.00 18.91
N LEU A 127 -4.14 -32.92 18.48
CA LEU A 127 -4.76 -31.96 17.55
C LEU A 127 -5.12 -32.59 16.21
N ALA A 128 -4.34 -33.57 15.75
CA ALA A 128 -4.61 -34.33 14.53
C ALA A 128 -5.96 -35.08 14.56
N ASP A 129 -6.45 -35.44 15.75
CA ASP A 129 -7.74 -36.12 15.92
C ASP A 129 -8.93 -35.20 15.58
N PHE A 130 -8.71 -33.87 15.56
CA PHE A 130 -9.70 -32.82 15.24
C PHE A 130 -9.54 -32.28 13.81
N GLY A 131 -8.74 -32.97 13.00
CA GLY A 131 -8.43 -32.62 11.61
C GLY A 131 -7.18 -31.76 11.45
N GLU A 132 -6.62 -31.78 10.24
CA GLU A 132 -5.43 -31.01 9.92
C GLU A 132 -5.74 -29.50 9.85
N ILE A 133 -4.80 -28.68 10.36
CA ILE A 133 -4.84 -27.23 10.26
C ILE A 133 -4.55 -26.84 8.80
N GLU A 134 -5.45 -26.05 8.22
CA GLU A 134 -5.30 -25.58 6.86
C GLU A 134 -4.14 -24.59 6.76
N LYS A 135 -3.21 -24.85 5.83
CA LYS A 135 -2.06 -24.01 5.54
C LYS A 135 -2.50 -22.68 4.92
N PRO A 136 -1.76 -21.58 5.15
CA PRO A 136 -2.07 -20.29 4.53
C PRO A 136 -1.94 -20.38 3.01
N PHE A 137 -2.87 -19.73 2.30
CA PHE A 137 -2.76 -19.56 0.86
C PHE A 137 -1.60 -18.60 0.54
N PRO A 138 -0.76 -18.91 -0.46
CA PRO A 138 0.30 -18.01 -0.87
C PRO A 138 -0.29 -16.67 -1.30
N LYS A 139 0.42 -15.58 -0.98
CA LYS A 139 0.05 -14.24 -1.46
C LYS A 139 0.39 -14.12 -2.94
N TYR A 140 -0.42 -13.38 -3.69
CA TYR A 140 -0.14 -13.08 -5.09
C TYR A 140 1.23 -12.43 -5.25
N THR A 141 2.01 -12.96 -6.19
CA THR A 141 3.30 -12.36 -6.56
C THR A 141 3.11 -11.20 -7.53
N GLN A 142 4.11 -10.32 -7.63
CA GLN A 142 4.11 -9.20 -8.58
C GLN A 142 3.97 -9.69 -10.03
N ALA A 143 4.66 -10.79 -10.37
CA ALA A 143 4.62 -11.40 -11.70
C ALA A 143 3.23 -11.98 -12.05
N GLU A 144 2.53 -12.55 -11.07
CA GLU A 144 1.15 -13.04 -11.24
C GLU A 144 0.17 -11.90 -11.54
N LEU A 145 0.32 -10.77 -10.86
CA LEU A 145 -0.52 -9.59 -11.06
C LEU A 145 -0.27 -8.92 -12.41
N GLU A 146 0.98 -8.97 -12.88
CA GLU A 146 1.37 -8.45 -14.20
C GLU A 146 0.97 -9.38 -15.35
N ALA A 147 0.99 -10.70 -15.16
CA ALA A 147 0.50 -11.67 -16.15
C ALA A 147 -1.03 -11.59 -16.37
N LEU A 148 -1.78 -11.17 -15.34
CA LEU A 148 -3.20 -10.79 -15.46
C LEU A 148 -3.42 -9.45 -16.18
N SER A 149 -2.38 -8.84 -16.74
CA SER A 149 -2.44 -7.56 -17.45
C SER A 149 -2.23 -7.63 -18.95
N THR A 150 -2.00 -8.81 -19.52
CA THR A 150 -1.61 -8.95 -20.93
C THR A 150 -2.79 -9.20 -21.88
N ASP A 151 -4.03 -9.21 -21.39
CA ASP A 151 -5.22 -9.65 -22.16
C ASP A 151 -6.41 -8.65 -22.19
N ASP A 152 -6.16 -7.36 -21.97
CA ASP A 152 -7.16 -6.31 -22.24
C ASP A 152 -6.45 -5.15 -22.94
N GLU A 153 -6.28 -5.29 -24.25
CA GLU A 153 -6.24 -4.13 -25.13
C GLU A 153 -7.63 -3.48 -25.09
N ASP A 154 -7.64 -2.17 -24.80
CA ASP A 154 -8.70 -1.25 -25.23
C ASP A 154 -10.10 -1.42 -24.59
N SER A 155 -10.24 -0.96 -23.34
CA SER A 155 -11.54 -0.51 -22.83
C SER A 155 -11.38 0.95 -22.43
N GLU A 156 -11.68 1.84 -23.37
CA GLU A 156 -11.98 3.25 -23.10
C GLU A 156 -13.17 3.29 -22.12
N GLU A 157 -12.91 3.46 -20.82
CA GLU A 157 -13.95 3.89 -19.88
C GLU A 157 -14.13 5.40 -20.09
N GLU A 158 -15.15 5.75 -20.89
CA GLU A 158 -15.70 7.10 -20.99
C GLU A 158 -15.98 7.63 -19.57
N GLU A 159 -15.31 8.73 -19.20
CA GLU A 159 -15.69 9.53 -18.03
C GLU A 159 -17.02 10.22 -18.37
N GLU A 160 -18.15 9.63 -17.95
CA GLU A 160 -19.43 10.35 -17.88
C GLU A 160 -19.28 11.47 -16.85
N GLU A 161 -19.08 12.70 -17.33
CA GLU A 161 -19.24 13.91 -16.53
C GLU A 161 -20.73 14.07 -16.20
N GLU A 162 -21.15 13.68 -14.99
CA GLU A 162 -22.44 14.10 -14.44
C GLU A 162 -22.41 15.62 -14.21
N GLU A 163 -22.88 16.36 -15.21
CA GLU A 163 -23.23 17.76 -15.14
C GLU A 163 -24.43 17.92 -14.18
N ILE A 164 -24.14 18.26 -12.91
CA ILE A 164 -25.19 18.59 -11.95
C ILE A 164 -25.78 19.98 -12.29
N SER A 165 -26.81 19.99 -13.14
CA SER A 165 -27.62 21.18 -13.38
C SER A 165 -28.42 21.51 -12.11
N VAL A 166 -28.08 22.61 -11.45
CA VAL A 166 -28.95 23.21 -10.42
C VAL A 166 -29.48 24.52 -11.00
N ASP A 167 -30.63 24.40 -11.64
CA ASP A 167 -31.51 25.47 -12.16
C ASP A 167 -32.92 25.00 -11.80
N ASP A 168 -33.88 25.78 -11.31
CA ASP A 168 -33.97 27.09 -10.68
C ASP A 168 -35.34 27.01 -9.93
N GLY A 169 -35.63 27.87 -8.96
CA GLY A 169 -36.84 27.69 -8.14
C GLY A 169 -37.22 28.87 -7.28
N GLU A 170 -37.24 30.05 -7.88
CA GLU A 170 -37.95 31.23 -7.39
C GLU A 170 -39.44 30.92 -7.13
N SER A 171 -39.98 31.32 -5.96
CA SER A 171 -41.43 31.51 -5.75
C SER A 171 -41.72 32.35 -4.49
N ASP A 172 -42.24 33.56 -4.76
CA ASP A 172 -43.05 34.51 -3.97
C ASP A 172 -42.58 35.02 -2.60
#